data_AF-A0A950IXB5-F1
#
_entry.id   AF-A0A950IXB5-F1
#
_cell.length_a   1.000
_cell.length_b   1.000
_cell.length_c   1.000
_cell.angle_alpha   90.00
_cell.angle_beta   90.00
_cell.angle_gamma   90.00
#
_symmetry.space_group_name_H-M   'P 1'
#
loop_
_entity.id
_entity.type
_entity.pdbx_description
1 polymer ?
#
loop_
_entity_poly.entity_id
_entity_poly.type
_entity_poly.pdbx_seq_one_letter_code
_entity_poly.pdbx_strand_id
1 'polypeptide(L)'
;PDVIIAAWCGAGDRVPLERMVKNRKWSDLRAVQSGRVYCIADELLNTPAPTLMQGLQALARAIQPEAFGVITSPHGRQIEEFVAITSKLKQGTRRERE
;
A
#
# COMPACT_ATOMS: atom_id res chain seq x y z
N PRO A 1 6.54 8.95 5.98
CA PRO A 1 6.77 7.53 6.36
C PRO A 1 7.46 6.80 5.21
N ASP A 2 8.27 5.79 5.52
CA ASP A 2 8.96 4.95 4.52
C ASP A 2 8.11 3.76 4.09
N VAL A 3 7.19 3.31 4.95
CA VAL A 3 6.23 2.23 4.70
C VAL A 3 4.87 2.63 5.26
N ILE A 4 3.79 2.29 4.56
CA ILE A 4 2.42 2.36 5.07
C ILE A 4 1.86 0.94 5.11
N ILE A 5 1.30 0.55 6.25
CA ILE A 5 0.66 -0.76 6.44
C ILE A 5 -0.77 -0.53 6.92
N ALA A 6 -1.73 -1.13 6.24
CA ALA A 6 -3.13 -1.10 6.61
C ALA A 6 -3.61 -2.50 7.02
N ALA A 7 -4.36 -2.57 8.12
CA ALA A 7 -5.01 -3.77 8.63
C ALA A 7 -6.34 -3.36 9.27
N TRP A 8 -7.36 -3.11 8.45
CA TRP A 8 -8.66 -2.66 8.93
C TRP A 8 -9.45 -3.86 9.46
N CYS A 9 -10.01 -3.72 10.66
CA CYS A 9 -10.80 -4.77 11.31
C CYS A 9 -11.91 -5.30 10.39
N GLY A 10 -11.93 -6.62 10.17
CA GLY A 10 -12.90 -7.33 9.34
C GLY A 10 -12.70 -7.19 7.83
N ALA A 11 -11.63 -6.55 7.37
CA ALA A 11 -11.34 -6.40 5.95
C ALA A 11 -10.50 -7.54 5.37
N GLY A 12 -9.88 -8.38 6.21
CA GLY A 12 -8.83 -9.30 5.78
C GLY A 12 -7.74 -8.53 5.04
N ASP A 13 -7.30 -9.04 3.88
CA ASP A 13 -6.32 -8.40 2.99
C ASP A 13 -6.95 -7.42 1.97
N ARG A 14 -8.22 -7.04 2.16
CA ARG A 14 -9.05 -6.32 1.18
C ARG A 14 -9.20 -4.83 1.43
N VAL A 15 -8.34 -4.21 2.25
CA VAL A 15 -8.33 -2.74 2.38
C VAL A 15 -8.14 -2.11 1.00
N PRO A 16 -8.98 -1.17 0.53
CA PRO A 16 -8.83 -0.54 -0.79
C PRO A 16 -7.71 0.53 -0.77
N LEU A 17 -6.46 0.08 -0.86
CA LEU A 17 -5.26 0.91 -0.71
C LEU A 17 -5.24 2.13 -1.66
N GLU A 18 -5.66 1.95 -2.91
CA GLU A 18 -5.67 2.97 -3.94
C GLU A 18 -6.68 4.07 -3.61
N ARG A 19 -7.89 3.67 -3.17
CA ARG A 19 -8.93 4.59 -2.70
C ARG A 19 -8.50 5.31 -1.42
N MET A 20 -7.83 4.61 -0.51
CA MET A 20 -7.29 5.17 0.73
C MET A 20 -6.27 6.27 0.43
N VAL A 21 -5.26 5.98 -0.40
CA VAL A 21 -4.22 6.94 -0.80
C VAL A 21 -4.84 8.15 -1.49
N LYS A 22 -5.76 7.94 -2.45
CA LYS A 22 -6.44 9.02 -3.17
C LYS A 22 -7.25 9.91 -2.22
N ASN A 23 -8.13 9.33 -1.41
CA ASN A 23 -9.03 10.10 -0.54
C ASN A 23 -8.28 10.87 0.55
N ARG A 24 -7.16 10.33 1.03
CA ARG A 24 -6.31 11.00 2.03
C ARG A 24 -5.29 11.96 1.45
N LYS A 25 -5.24 12.11 0.11
CA LYS A 25 -4.28 12.96 -0.60
C LYS A 25 -2.83 12.62 -0.25
N TRP A 26 -2.51 11.33 -0.20
CA TRP A 26 -1.21 10.81 0.21
C TRP A 26 -0.20 10.61 -0.93
N SER A 27 -0.54 11.06 -2.15
CA SER A 27 0.28 10.87 -3.35
C SER A 27 1.73 11.38 -3.22
N ASP A 28 1.95 12.40 -2.39
CA ASP A 28 3.28 13.01 -2.19
C ASP A 28 4.11 12.31 -1.10
N LEU A 29 3.55 11.32 -0.41
CA LEU A 29 4.29 10.56 0.59
C LEU A 29 5.29 9.63 -0.10
N ARG A 30 6.52 9.60 0.41
CA ARG A 30 7.60 8.71 -0.06
C ARG A 30 7.14 7.26 -0.22
N ALA A 31 6.49 6.70 0.81
CA ALA A 31 5.96 5.33 0.79
C ALA A 31 4.98 5.09 -0.37
N VAL A 32 4.18 6.09 -0.76
CA VAL A 32 3.25 5.97 -1.90
C VAL A 32 4.01 6.02 -3.22
N GLN A 33 4.91 7.00 -3.38
CA GLN A 33 5.71 7.16 -4.60
C GLN A 33 6.61 5.95 -4.89
N SER A 34 7.09 5.27 -3.84
CA SER A 34 7.89 4.05 -3.96
C SER A 34 7.06 2.76 -3.93
N GLY A 35 5.73 2.83 -3.99
CA GLY A 35 4.84 1.66 -3.94
C GLY A 35 4.87 0.88 -2.61
N ARG A 36 5.47 1.41 -1.55
CA ARG A 36 5.60 0.77 -0.22
C ARG A 36 4.37 0.99 0.65
N VAL A 37 3.21 0.66 0.09
CA VAL A 37 1.92 0.66 0.76
C VAL A 37 1.37 -0.75 0.71
N TYR A 38 1.00 -1.29 1.87
CA TYR A 38 0.63 -2.69 2.02
C TYR A 38 -0.68 -2.84 2.78
N CYS A 39 -1.44 -3.88 2.46
CA CYS A 39 -2.52 -4.40 3.27
C CYS A 39 -2.05 -5.73 3.85
N ILE A 40 -2.12 -5.89 5.17
CA ILE A 40 -1.91 -7.17 5.86
C ILE A 40 -3.26 -7.60 6.40
N ALA A 41 -3.57 -8.89 6.28
CA ALA A 41 -4.81 -9.46 6.78
C ALA A 41 -4.98 -9.12 8.27
N ASP A 42 -6.12 -8.55 8.65
CA ASP A 42 -6.28 -7.93 9.96
C ASP A 42 -6.28 -8.95 11.10
N GLU A 43 -6.66 -10.19 10.83
CA GLU A 43 -6.61 -11.30 11.78
C GLU A 43 -5.17 -11.62 12.22
N LEU A 44 -4.16 -11.18 11.46
CA LEU A 44 -2.75 -11.36 11.79
C LEU A 44 -2.20 -10.29 12.75
N LEU A 45 -2.85 -9.11 12.84
CA LEU A 45 -2.36 -7.97 13.61
C LEU A 45 -3.29 -7.55 14.75
N ASN A 46 -4.60 -7.75 14.59
CA ASN A 46 -5.62 -7.23 15.50
C ASN A 46 -6.20 -8.28 16.46
N THR A 47 -5.84 -9.56 16.31
CA THR A 47 -6.32 -10.64 17.18
C THR A 47 -5.18 -11.19 18.04
N PRO A 48 -5.32 -11.24 19.39
CA PRO A 48 -4.39 -12.00 20.23
C PRO A 48 -4.59 -13.50 19.94
N ALA A 49 -3.68 -14.09 19.18
CA ALA A 49 -3.87 -15.42 18.60
C ALA A 49 -2.53 -16.12 18.30
N PRO A 50 -2.54 -17.45 18.02
CA PRO A 50 -1.36 -18.19 17.54
C PRO A 50 -0.78 -17.65 16.21
N THR A 51 -1.52 -16.78 15.53
CA THR A 51 -1.15 -16.18 14.24
C THR A 51 -0.14 -15.04 14.35
N LEU A 52 0.28 -14.66 15.57
CA LEU A 52 1.23 -13.57 15.81
C LEU A 52 2.54 -13.73 15.02
N MET A 53 3.03 -14.96 14.87
CA MET A 53 4.24 -15.23 14.08
C MET A 53 4.04 -15.00 12.59
N GLN A 54 2.85 -15.27 12.06
CA GLN A 54 2.52 -14.97 10.67
C GLN A 54 2.39 -13.45 10.47
N GLY A 55 1.81 -12.74 11.44
CA GLY A 55 1.80 -11.27 11.46
C GLY A 55 3.19 -10.66 11.48
N LEU A 56 4.10 -11.17 12.32
CA LEU A 56 5.50 -10.74 12.35
C LEU A 56 6.20 -10.99 11.01
N GLN A 57 5.99 -12.16 10.39
CA GLN A 57 6.55 -12.46 9.07
C GLN A 57 6.02 -11.53 7.98
N ALA A 58 4.72 -11.22 8.00
CA ALA A 58 4.11 -10.28 7.05
C ALA A 58 4.69 -8.86 7.22
N LEU A 59 4.85 -8.40 8.46
CA LEU A 59 5.51 -7.12 8.77
C LEU A 59 6.96 -7.09 8.30
N ALA A 60 7.73 -8.15 8.58
CA ALA A 60 9.13 -8.25 8.19
C ALA A 60 9.30 -8.15 6.66
N ARG A 61 8.45 -8.85 5.89
CA ARG A 61 8.43 -8.79 4.42
C ARG A 61 8.04 -7.42 3.87
N ALA A 62 7.11 -6.71 4.52
CA ALA A 62 6.72 -5.36 4.11
C ALA A 62 7.79 -4.30 4.42
N ILE A 63 8.47 -4.44 5.57
CA ILE A 63 9.45 -3.45 6.06
C ILE A 63 10.84 -3.68 5.47
N GLN A 64 11.26 -4.93 5.25
CA GLN A 64 12.57 -5.30 4.72
C GLN A 64 12.47 -6.45 3.70
N PRO A 65 11.87 -6.23 2.52
CA PRO A 65 11.71 -7.27 1.50
C PRO A 65 13.04 -7.86 1.01
N GLU A 66 14.14 -7.10 1.08
CA GLU A 66 15.49 -7.52 0.70
C GLU A 66 16.03 -8.62 1.62
N ALA A 67 15.61 -8.63 2.89
CA ALA A 67 16.04 -9.62 3.88
C ALA A 67 15.04 -10.78 4.04
N PHE A 68 13.73 -10.52 3.87
CA PHE A 68 12.67 -11.49 4.19
C PHE A 68 11.83 -11.95 2.98
N GLY A 69 12.11 -11.43 1.79
CA GLY A 69 11.33 -11.65 0.57
C GLY A 69 10.09 -10.75 0.49
N VAL A 70 9.42 -10.78 -0.67
CA VAL A 70 8.21 -9.95 -0.90
C VAL A 70 6.98 -10.52 -0.19
N ILE A 71 6.02 -9.64 0.09
CA ILE A 71 4.70 -10.03 0.60
C ILE A 71 3.84 -10.62 -0.52
N THR A 72 3.09 -11.67 -0.22
CA THR A 72 2.22 -12.36 -1.17
C THR A 72 0.88 -12.71 -0.53
N SER A 73 -0.17 -12.79 -1.35
CA SER A 73 -1.48 -13.32 -0.97
C SER A 73 -1.36 -14.77 -0.44
N PRO A 74 -2.19 -15.22 0.52
CA PRO A 74 -3.38 -14.54 1.08
C PRO A 74 -3.11 -13.65 2.30
N HIS A 75 -1.88 -13.59 2.81
CA HIS A 75 -1.58 -12.95 4.10
C HIS A 75 -1.36 -11.44 4.02
N GLY A 76 -1.15 -10.93 2.81
CA GLY A 76 -1.14 -9.50 2.53
C GLY A 76 -0.81 -9.21 1.09
N ARG A 77 -0.97 -7.94 0.71
CA ARG A 77 -0.75 -7.45 -0.64
C ARG A 77 -0.10 -6.08 -0.62
N GLN A 78 0.69 -5.81 -1.64
CA GLN A 78 1.17 -4.46 -1.94
C GLN A 78 0.10 -3.72 -2.74
N ILE A 79 0.09 -2.39 -2.64
CA ILE A 79 -0.68 -1.54 -3.55
C ILE A 79 -0.28 -1.88 -4.98
N GLU A 80 -1.27 -1.97 -5.87
CA GLU A 80 -0.94 -2.12 -7.29
C GLU A 80 -0.32 -0.81 -7.79
N GLU A 81 0.64 -0.92 -8.71
CA GLU A 81 1.42 0.22 -9.20
C GLU A 81 0.48 1.38 -9.54
N PHE A 82 0.66 2.52 -8.88
CA PHE A 82 -0.05 3.75 -9.20
C PHE A 82 0.46 4.16 -10.58
N VAL A 83 -0.14 3.64 -11.66
CA VAL A 83 0.10 4.14 -13.02
C VAL A 83 -0.19 5.61 -12.93
N ALA A 84 0.89 6.40 -12.95
CA ALA A 84 0.87 7.80 -12.65
C ALA A 84 -0.15 8.49 -13.56
N ILE A 85 -1.36 8.75 -13.05
CA ILE A 85 -2.31 9.73 -13.63
C ILE A 85 -1.77 11.13 -13.33
N THR A 86 -0.49 11.34 -13.60
CA THR A 86 0.21 12.61 -13.67
C THR A 86 0.90 12.78 -15.03
N SER A 87 0.83 11.79 -15.93
CA SER A 87 1.28 11.93 -17.32
C SER A 87 0.27 12.59 -18.27
N LYS A 88 -1.03 12.73 -17.89
CA LYS A 88 -2.05 13.41 -18.73
C LYS A 88 -2.36 14.86 -18.35
N LEU A 89 -1.88 15.39 -17.23
CA LEU A 89 -2.14 16.79 -16.84
C LEU A 89 -1.06 17.80 -17.29
N LYS A 90 0.04 17.34 -17.93
CA LYS A 90 1.06 18.23 -18.51
C LYS A 90 0.94 18.44 -20.04
N GLN A 91 -0.07 17.88 -20.70
CA GLN A 91 -0.32 18.13 -22.15
C GLN A 91 -1.50 19.07 -22.43
N GLY A 92 -2.06 19.75 -21.41
CA GLY A 92 -3.20 20.66 -21.55
C GLY A 92 -2.85 22.14 -21.44
N THR A 93 -1.61 22.54 -21.73
CA THR A 93 -1.18 23.96 -21.62
C THR A 93 -0.39 24.39 -22.85
N ARG A 94 -0.98 24.30 -24.05
CA ARG A 94 -0.54 25.12 -25.19
C ARG A 94 -1.60 25.17 -26.29
N ARG A 95 -1.96 26.41 -26.69
CA ARG A 95 -2.88 26.84 -27.78
C ARG A 95 -4.35 26.70 -27.36
N GLU A 96 -5.16 27.75 -27.34
CA GLU A 96 -5.35 28.79 -28.37
C GLU A 96 -5.41 30.20 -27.74
N ARG A 97 -4.48 31.07 -28.17
CA ARG A 97 -4.77 32.49 -28.39
C ARG A 97 -4.68 32.65 -29.89
N GLU A 98 -5.81 32.95 -30.53
CA GLU A 98 -5.96 33.70 -31.78
C GLU A 98 -7.45 34.03 -31.95
#